data_AF-A0A9D6VHH7-F1
#
_entry.id   AF-A0A9D6VHH7-F1
#
_cell.length_a   1.000
_cell.length_b   1.000
_cell.length_c   1.000
_cell.angle_alpha   90.00
_cell.angle_beta   90.00
_cell.angle_gamma   90.00
#
_symmetry.space_group_name_H-M   'P 1'
#
loop_
_entity.id
_entity.type
_entity.pdbx_description
1 polymer ?
#
loop_
_entity_poly.entity_id
_entity_poly.type
_entity_poly.pdbx_seq_one_letter_code
_entity_poly.pdbx_strand_id
1 'polypeptide(L)'
;MSRWPSTQSSRVLSALLRIDWQIKRTSGSHRTLQKTGWPDVVFAFHERDEIGPRMLARLSKVTGLTPDDLCGVQKPLTCTVETGGLEVSADCSPALHRASFKNHFSATIPMP
;
A
#
# COMPACT_ATOMS: atom_id res chain seq x y z
N MET A 1 9.13 21.69 -19.44
CA MET A 1 8.61 20.31 -19.62
C MET A 1 8.85 19.55 -18.33
N SER A 2 7.80 19.17 -17.61
CA SER A 2 7.91 18.40 -16.38
C SER A 2 8.46 17.02 -16.73
N ARG A 3 9.75 16.78 -16.47
CA ARG A 3 10.44 15.50 -16.71
C ARG A 3 9.98 14.50 -15.64
N TRP A 4 8.83 13.89 -15.86
CA TRP A 4 8.42 12.74 -15.07
C TRP A 4 9.27 11.54 -15.51
N PRO A 5 9.93 10.80 -14.59
CA PRO A 5 10.59 9.55 -14.94
C PRO A 5 9.53 8.45 -15.17
N SER A 6 9.81 7.49 -16.06
CA SER A 6 9.07 6.22 -16.05
C SER A 6 9.42 5.46 -14.77
N THR A 7 8.43 5.07 -13.99
CA THR A 7 8.64 4.33 -12.74
C THR A 7 7.62 3.23 -12.56
N GLN A 8 7.97 2.22 -11.77
CA GLN A 8 7.05 1.15 -11.43
C GLN A 8 5.90 1.67 -10.56
N SER A 9 4.70 1.14 -10.83
CA SER A 9 3.47 1.40 -10.11
C SER A 9 3.59 1.14 -8.61
N SER A 10 4.37 0.14 -8.21
CA SER A 10 4.65 -0.16 -6.80
C SER A 10 5.24 1.06 -6.06
N ARG A 11 6.20 1.77 -6.67
CA ARG A 11 6.78 2.98 -6.05
C ARG A 11 5.77 4.11 -5.90
N VAL A 12 4.92 4.30 -6.92
CA VAL A 12 3.87 5.32 -6.89
C VAL A 12 2.88 5.02 -5.76
N LEU A 13 2.49 3.75 -5.60
CA LEU A 13 1.62 3.33 -4.51
C LEU A 13 2.28 3.59 -3.14
N SER A 14 3.55 3.22 -2.96
CA SER A 14 4.28 3.50 -1.72
C SER A 14 4.35 5.01 -1.41
N ALA A 15 4.60 5.85 -2.43
CA ALA A 15 4.62 7.29 -2.27
C ALA A 15 3.25 7.84 -1.85
N LEU A 16 2.16 7.35 -2.45
CA LEU A 16 0.80 7.72 -2.06
C LEU A 16 0.52 7.36 -0.60
N LEU A 17 0.83 6.14 -0.18
CA LEU A 17 0.66 5.71 1.21
C LEU A 17 1.45 6.58 2.20
N ARG A 18 2.63 7.11 1.81
CA ARG A 18 3.42 8.05 2.62
C ARG A 18 2.79 9.43 2.75
N ILE A 19 2.01 9.87 1.76
CA ILE A 19 1.32 11.18 1.72
C ILE A 19 -0.08 11.07 2.38
N ASP A 20 -0.28 10.05 3.22
CA ASP A 20 -1.52 9.77 3.94
C ASP A 20 -2.70 9.33 3.03
N TRP A 21 -2.41 8.78 1.86
CA TRP A 21 -3.45 8.10 1.08
C TRP A 21 -3.73 6.72 1.68
N GLN A 22 -5.01 6.39 1.82
CA GLN A 22 -5.45 5.12 2.39
C GLN A 22 -6.21 4.29 1.36
N ILE A 23 -5.97 2.99 1.35
CA ILE A 23 -6.71 2.06 0.49
C ILE A 23 -8.08 1.83 1.10
N LYS A 24 -9.12 2.41 0.50
CA LYS A 24 -10.52 2.21 0.89
C LYS A 24 -11.03 0.83 0.52
N ARG A 25 -10.65 0.40 -0.68
CA ARG A 25 -11.16 -0.80 -1.33
C ARG A 25 -10.11 -1.32 -2.29
N THR A 26 -9.94 -2.63 -2.36
CA THR A 26 -9.22 -3.29 -3.45
C THR A 26 -10.17 -4.25 -4.14
N SER A 27 -10.21 -4.22 -5.47
CA SER A 27 -11.06 -5.08 -6.29
C SER A 27 -10.19 -5.64 -7.41
N GLY A 28 -9.73 -6.87 -7.24
CA GLY A 28 -8.76 -7.51 -8.14
C GLY A 28 -7.44 -6.73 -8.18
N SER A 29 -7.01 -6.35 -9.38
CA SER A 29 -5.81 -5.54 -9.62
C SER A 29 -6.01 -4.04 -9.38
N HIS A 30 -7.24 -3.58 -9.16
CA HIS A 30 -7.54 -2.16 -8.97
C HIS A 30 -7.68 -1.82 -7.48
N ARG A 31 -7.05 -0.72 -7.05
CA ARG A 31 -7.09 -0.18 -5.68
C ARG A 31 -7.76 1.18 -5.70
N THR A 32 -8.80 1.37 -4.89
CA THR A 32 -9.42 2.67 -4.66
C THR A 32 -8.76 3.30 -3.44
N LEU A 33 -8.12 4.44 -3.66
CA LEU A 33 -7.46 5.25 -2.65
C LEU A 33 -8.39 6.40 -2.24
N GLN A 34 -8.42 6.70 -0.95
CA GLN A 34 -9.10 7.85 -0.38
C GLN A 34 -8.12 8.64 0.46
N LYS A 35 -8.30 9.96 0.50
CA LYS A 35 -7.59 10.84 1.41
C LYS A 35 -8.54 11.92 1.89
N THR A 36 -8.47 12.26 3.17
CA THR A 36 -9.33 13.29 3.75
C THR A 36 -9.13 14.62 3.03
N GLY A 37 -10.21 15.20 2.51
CA GLY A 37 -10.16 16.46 1.75
C GLY A 37 -9.79 16.32 0.27
N TRP A 38 -9.63 15.09 -0.23
CA TRP A 38 -9.37 14.79 -1.64
C TRP A 38 -10.42 13.82 -2.20
N PRO A 39 -10.69 13.84 -3.52
CA PRO A 39 -11.61 12.88 -4.13
C PRO A 39 -11.03 11.45 -4.12
N ASP A 40 -11.90 10.43 -4.10
CA ASP A 40 -11.48 9.03 -4.23
C ASP A 40 -10.77 8.82 -5.58
N VAL A 41 -9.55 8.28 -5.55
CA VAL A 41 -8.73 8.01 -6.73
C VAL A 41 -8.68 6.51 -6.98
N VAL A 42 -9.04 6.08 -8.19
CA VAL A 42 -8.92 4.67 -8.57
C VAL A 42 -7.56 4.44 -9.22
N PHE A 43 -6.73 3.64 -8.56
CA PHE A 43 -5.43 3.18 -9.04
C PHE A 43 -5.58 1.77 -9.65
N ALA A 44 -5.63 1.71 -10.98
CA ALA A 44 -5.88 0.48 -11.71
C ALA A 44 -4.60 -0.30 -12.13
N PHE A 45 -3.46 -0.02 -11.48
CA PHE A 45 -2.17 -0.59 -11.90
C PHE A 45 -1.69 -1.71 -10.97
N HIS A 46 -1.08 -2.70 -11.61
CA HIS A 46 -0.40 -3.80 -10.96
C HIS A 46 0.97 -3.34 -10.48
N GLU A 47 1.51 -3.93 -9.41
CA GLU A 47 2.84 -3.60 -8.86
C GLU A 47 3.99 -3.70 -9.89
N ARG A 48 3.84 -4.58 -10.90
CA ARG A 48 4.80 -4.85 -11.97
C ARG A 48 4.70 -3.89 -13.17
N ASP A 49 3.64 -3.08 -13.21
CA ASP A 49 3.33 -2.23 -14.35
C ASP A 49 4.15 -0.92 -14.31
N GLU A 50 4.64 -0.48 -15.47
CA GLU A 50 5.40 0.75 -15.59
C GLU A 50 4.48 1.92 -15.94
N ILE A 51 4.46 2.94 -15.08
CA ILE A 51 3.68 4.15 -15.31
C ILE A 51 4.52 5.14 -16.08
N GLY A 52 4.06 5.47 -17.29
CA GLY A 52 4.69 6.47 -18.15
C GLY A 52 4.49 7.92 -17.66
N PRO A 53 5.34 8.84 -18.13
CA PRO A 53 5.39 10.24 -17.69
C PRO A 53 4.06 11.00 -17.88
N ARG A 54 3.32 10.69 -18.94
CA ARG A 54 2.04 11.35 -19.26
C ARG A 54 0.96 11.05 -18.23
N MET A 55 1.01 9.85 -17.65
CA MET A 55 0.04 9.39 -16.66
C MET A 55 0.41 9.88 -15.27
N LEU A 56 1.70 9.88 -14.92
CA LEU A 56 2.19 10.52 -13.69
C LEU A 56 1.83 12.00 -13.62
N ALA A 57 1.97 12.74 -14.72
CA ALA A 57 1.56 14.14 -14.79
C ALA A 57 0.06 14.37 -14.57
N ARG A 58 -0.77 13.33 -14.74
CA ARG A 58 -2.20 13.39 -14.39
C ARG A 58 -2.42 13.04 -12.93
N LEU A 59 -1.79 11.98 -12.44
CA LEU A 59 -1.85 11.61 -11.02
C LEU A 59 -1.36 12.75 -10.12
N SER A 60 -0.29 13.45 -10.49
CA SER A 60 0.26 14.58 -9.72
C SER A 60 -0.76 15.71 -9.51
N LYS A 61 -1.61 15.98 -10.50
CA LYS A 61 -2.66 17.01 -10.40
C LYS A 61 -3.77 16.62 -9.44
N VAL A 62 -4.07 15.32 -9.35
CA VAL A 62 -5.17 14.78 -8.55
C VAL A 62 -4.73 14.42 -7.14
N THR A 63 -3.46 14.06 -6.94
CA THR A 63 -2.95 13.56 -5.66
C THR A 63 -1.99 14.52 -4.96
N GLY A 64 -1.52 15.55 -5.68
CA GLY A 64 -0.50 16.47 -5.21
C GLY A 64 0.92 15.87 -5.20
N LEU A 65 1.12 14.67 -5.77
CA LEU A 65 2.43 14.06 -5.89
C LEU A 65 3.41 14.96 -6.65
N THR A 66 4.63 15.09 -6.15
CA THR A 66 5.71 15.78 -6.87
C THR A 66 6.62 14.76 -7.57
N PRO A 67 7.31 15.15 -8.66
CA PRO A 67 8.29 14.27 -9.28
C PRO A 67 9.47 13.98 -8.35
N ASP A 68 9.74 14.82 -7.35
CA ASP A 68 10.81 14.62 -6.35
C ASP A 68 10.53 13.41 -5.46
N ASP A 69 9.26 13.22 -5.04
CA ASP A 69 8.82 12.05 -4.27
C ASP A 69 9.04 10.72 -5.02
N LEU A 70 9.08 10.77 -6.36
CA LEU A 70 9.33 9.62 -7.24
C LEU A 70 10.78 9.55 -7.73
N CYS A 71 11.52 10.66 -7.71
CA CYS A 71 12.92 10.77 -8.13
C CYS A 71 13.89 10.14 -7.13
N GLY A 72 13.37 9.39 -6.15
CA GLY A 72 14.16 8.57 -5.25
C GLY A 72 15.18 7.72 -6.02
N VAL A 73 16.43 8.18 -5.99
CA VAL A 73 17.62 7.39 -5.71
C VAL A 73 17.17 6.18 -4.90
N GLN A 74 16.89 5.06 -5.55
CA GLN A 74 16.86 3.80 -4.84
C GLN A 74 18.30 3.65 -4.36
N LYS A 75 18.59 4.04 -3.11
CA LYS A 75 19.58 3.26 -2.38
C LYS A 75 19.13 1.82 -2.57
N PRO A 76 19.94 0.97 -3.23
CA PRO A 76 19.51 -0.36 -3.57
C PRO A 76 19.01 -1.00 -2.28
N LEU A 77 17.70 -1.28 -2.23
CA LEU A 77 17.18 -2.27 -1.32
C LEU A 77 17.87 -3.53 -1.78
N THR A 78 18.86 -3.93 -0.99
CA THR A 78 19.68 -5.11 -1.18
C THR A 78 18.84 -6.25 -1.71
N CYS A 79 19.20 -6.67 -2.92
CA CYS A 79 18.87 -7.98 -3.41
C CYS A 79 19.49 -8.99 -2.44
N THR A 80 18.67 -9.74 -1.73
CA THR A 80 19.07 -11.09 -1.34
C THR A 80 17.91 -12.03 -1.61
N VAL A 81 17.94 -12.63 -2.80
CA VAL A 81 17.43 -13.97 -3.00
C VAL A 81 18.41 -14.89 -2.29
N GLU A 82 17.97 -15.56 -1.22
CA GLU A 82 18.61 -16.81 -0.79
C GLU A 82 17.60 -17.92 -0.97
N THR A 83 17.70 -18.55 -2.13
CA THR A 83 17.24 -19.92 -2.39
C THR A 83 17.96 -20.84 -1.40
N GLY A 84 17.38 -21.04 -0.22
CA GLY A 84 17.83 -22.02 0.77
C GLY A 84 16.79 -23.12 0.90
N GLY A 85 17.03 -24.24 0.22
CA GLY A 85 16.26 -25.45 0.46
C GLY A 85 16.42 -25.93 1.90
N LEU A 86 15.31 -26.17 2.56
CA LEU A 86 15.24 -27.18 3.62
C LEU A 86 13.81 -27.73 3.62
N GLU A 87 13.67 -28.95 3.09
CA GLU A 87 12.61 -29.84 3.49
C GLU A 87 12.61 -29.95 5.02
N VAL A 88 11.51 -29.57 5.66
CA VAL A 88 11.12 -30.10 6.95
C VAL A 88 9.71 -30.66 6.82
N SER A 89 9.67 -31.96 6.57
CA SER A 89 8.55 -32.82 6.88
C SER A 89 8.47 -33.02 8.41
N ALA A 90 7.28 -33.38 8.89
CA ALA A 90 6.91 -33.69 10.28
C ALA A 90 6.65 -32.43 11.15
N ASP A 91 5.66 -32.35 12.03
CA ASP A 91 4.77 -33.36 12.59
C ASP A 91 3.52 -32.68 13.19
N CYS A 92 2.48 -33.47 13.36
CA CYS A 92 1.22 -33.23 14.02
C CYS A 92 1.36 -32.75 15.49
N SER A 93 0.76 -31.61 15.88
CA SER A 93 -0.29 -31.63 16.90
C SER A 93 -0.78 -30.24 17.39
N PRO A 94 -2.06 -30.17 17.81
CA PRO A 94 -2.70 -28.99 18.38
C PRO A 94 -2.58 -28.96 19.91
N ALA A 95 -2.18 -27.85 20.51
CA ALA A 95 -2.49 -27.57 21.92
C ALA A 95 -2.22 -26.11 22.31
N LEU A 96 -3.22 -25.54 22.99
CA LEU A 96 -3.10 -24.51 24.03
C LEU A 96 -2.54 -23.13 23.62
N HIS A 97 -3.41 -22.12 23.55
CA HIS A 97 -3.72 -21.26 24.71
C HIS A 97 -4.56 -20.06 24.24
N ARG A 98 -5.90 -20.21 24.20
CA ARG A 98 -6.81 -19.07 23.99
C ARG A 98 -6.91 -18.30 25.31
N ALA A 99 -5.95 -17.41 25.53
CA ALA A 99 -5.96 -16.47 26.63
C ALA A 99 -7.17 -15.52 26.48
N SER A 100 -7.93 -15.49 27.55
CA SER A 100 -9.00 -14.54 27.85
C SER A 100 -8.49 -13.11 27.70
N PHE A 101 -9.10 -12.32 26.82
CA PHE A 101 -9.04 -10.86 26.93
C PHE A 101 -10.46 -10.34 27.12
N LYS A 102 -10.76 -10.10 28.40
CA LYS A 102 -11.83 -9.22 28.84
C LYS A 102 -11.63 -7.87 28.13
N ASN A 103 -12.61 -7.44 27.33
CA ASN A 103 -12.81 -6.02 27.15
C ASN A 103 -14.26 -5.70 27.49
N HIS A 104 -14.41 -5.10 28.66
CA HIS A 104 -15.64 -4.68 29.28
C HIS A 104 -16.14 -3.44 28.53
N PHE A 105 -17.05 -3.63 27.57
CA PHE A 105 -17.71 -2.52 26.88
C PHE A 105 -18.86 -2.02 27.76
N SER A 106 -18.53 -1.13 28.70
CA SER A 106 -19.52 -0.24 29.33
C SER A 106 -19.72 0.97 28.42
N ALA A 107 -20.91 1.10 27.86
CA ALA A 107 -21.42 2.38 27.35
C ALA A 107 -22.94 2.38 27.44
N THR A 108 -23.41 2.63 28.65
CA THR A 108 -24.75 3.14 28.95
C THR A 108 -24.91 4.51 28.29
N ILE A 109 -25.88 4.65 27.38
CA ILE A 109 -26.46 5.95 27.01
C ILE A 109 -27.99 5.80 27.05
N PRO A 110 -28.68 6.34 28.06
CA PRO A 110 -30.12 6.59 28.03
C PRO A 110 -30.39 8.00 27.50
N MET A 111 -31.34 8.12 26.56
CA MET A 111 -31.93 9.39 26.14
C MET A 111 -33.33 9.52 26.77
N PRO A 112 -33.71 10.67 27.33
CA PRO A 112 -35.09 11.16 27.30
C PRO A 112 -35.41 11.90 26.01
#